data_AF-A0A3D1SC16-F1
#
_entry.id   AF-A0A3D1SC16-F1
#
_cell.length_a   1.000
_cell.length_b   1.000
_cell.length_c   1.000
_cell.angle_alpha   90.00
_cell.angle_beta   90.00
_cell.angle_gamma   90.00
#
_symmetry.space_group_name_H-M   'P 1'
#
loop_
_entity.id
_entity.type
_entity.pdbx_description
1 polymer ?
#
loop_
_entity_poly.entity_id
_entity_poly.type
_entity_poly.pdbx_seq_one_letter_code
_entity_poly.pdbx_strand_id
1 'polypeptide(L)'
;NTAPRALSQSLTLKMNITAEGFEIRSVWDCRAEIKNPVLRVGENGETEFSGMLCGCVYGKNADGSPFCLEKQEAFRQALSSSDLNENTAAQFAAKITSADFSIKSDGAVEISAITELCGVLHDVVAAETVSEVTVREDKPKAGNDEFALRICYTDEKSDCWSIAKAYNTTVKALMEENDITDEQAALSGMIIIPTV
;
A
#
# COMPACT_ATOMS: atom_id res chain seq x y z
N ASN A 1 2.88 7.04 -14.00
CA ASN A 1 4.00 6.43 -13.26
C ASN A 1 4.96 7.51 -12.83
N THR A 2 4.78 8.01 -11.61
CA THR A 2 5.73 8.92 -10.98
C THR A 2 6.92 8.08 -10.50
N ALA A 3 8.14 8.57 -10.70
CA ALA A 3 9.33 7.89 -10.19
C ALA A 3 9.29 7.80 -8.66
N PRO A 4 9.84 6.75 -8.03
CA PRO A 4 10.01 6.69 -6.58
C PRO A 4 10.80 7.89 -6.08
N ARG A 5 10.38 8.46 -4.95
CA ARG A 5 11.01 9.65 -4.34
C ARG A 5 11.67 9.27 -3.03
N ALA A 6 12.90 9.73 -2.80
CA ALA A 6 13.59 9.44 -1.55
C ALA A 6 13.07 10.33 -0.42
N LEU A 7 12.89 9.74 0.76
CA LEU A 7 12.65 10.43 2.02
C LEU A 7 13.92 10.32 2.87
N SER A 8 14.46 11.47 3.29
CA SER A 8 15.57 11.53 4.25
C SER A 8 15.43 12.80 5.08
N GLN A 9 15.15 12.65 6.37
CA GLN A 9 14.98 13.75 7.31
C GLN A 9 15.58 13.42 8.67
N SER A 10 16.11 14.43 9.34
CA SER A 10 16.57 14.36 10.72
C SER A 10 15.70 15.25 11.59
N LEU A 11 15.15 14.70 12.67
CA LEU A 11 14.18 15.34 13.55
C LEU A 11 14.63 15.22 15.00
N THR A 12 14.41 16.28 15.79
CA THR A 12 14.61 16.22 17.23
C THR A 12 13.28 15.92 17.91
N LEU A 13 13.22 14.82 18.65
CA LEU A 13 12.11 14.48 19.53
C LEU A 13 12.49 14.77 20.97
N LYS A 14 11.55 15.30 21.75
CA LYS A 14 11.79 15.66 23.15
C LYS A 14 10.74 15.04 24.05
N MET A 15 11.14 14.68 25.26
CA MET A 15 10.23 14.31 26.33
C MET A 15 10.78 14.71 27.69
N ASN A 16 9.88 14.90 28.65
CA ASN A 16 10.24 15.24 30.03
C ASN A 16 9.86 14.10 30.96
N ILE A 17 10.80 13.68 31.79
CA ILE A 17 10.62 12.64 32.82
C ILE A 17 10.85 13.27 34.18
N THR A 18 9.87 13.13 35.07
CA THR A 18 9.94 13.64 36.45
C THR A 18 9.90 12.46 37.41
N ALA A 19 10.68 12.53 38.49
CA ALA A 19 10.64 11.55 39.56
C ALA A 19 9.41 11.76 40.46
N GLU A 20 8.71 10.68 40.78
CA GLU A 20 7.68 10.70 41.81
C GLU A 20 8.25 10.17 43.12
N GLY A 21 8.20 10.99 44.18
CA GLY A 21 8.61 10.57 45.52
C GLY A 21 10.10 10.71 45.87
N PHE A 22 10.93 11.26 44.98
CA PHE A 22 12.32 11.62 45.30
C PHE A 22 12.84 12.77 44.43
N GLU A 23 13.86 13.47 44.92
CA GLU A 23 14.58 14.50 44.16
C GLU A 23 15.75 13.89 43.38
N ILE A 24 15.90 14.28 42.11
CA ILE A 24 17.00 13.85 41.24
C ILE A 24 18.24 14.68 41.56
N ARG A 25 19.32 14.02 42.00
CA ARG A 25 20.60 14.68 42.32
C ARG A 25 21.56 14.70 41.15
N SER A 26 21.64 13.61 40.39
CA SER A 26 22.49 13.50 39.21
C SER A 26 21.95 12.48 38.23
N VAL A 27 22.04 12.76 36.94
CA VAL A 27 21.78 11.82 35.85
C VAL A 27 23.12 11.34 35.29
N TRP A 28 23.23 10.04 35.02
CA TRP A 28 24.44 9.43 34.46
C TRP A 28 24.29 9.16 32.97
N ASP A 29 23.12 8.67 32.56
CA ASP A 29 22.85 8.27 31.18
C ASP A 29 21.36 8.33 30.86
N CYS A 30 21.03 8.39 29.56
CA CYS A 30 19.67 8.28 29.06
C CYS A 30 19.60 7.42 27.79
N ARG A 31 18.44 6.84 27.53
CA ARG A 31 18.16 6.08 26.31
C ARG A 31 16.82 6.51 25.73
N ALA A 32 16.73 6.57 24.41
CA ALA A 32 15.48 6.81 23.71
C ALA A 32 15.25 5.77 22.61
N GLU A 33 13.99 5.40 22.39
CA GLU A 33 13.56 4.47 21.36
C GLU A 33 12.21 4.91 20.79
N ILE A 34 12.00 4.72 19.48
CA ILE A 34 10.71 4.95 18.84
C ILE A 34 10.00 3.62 18.65
N LYS A 35 8.73 3.59 19.04
CA LYS A 35 7.83 2.45 18.80
C LYS A 35 6.69 2.87 17.88
N ASN A 36 6.32 1.95 16.99
CA ASN A 36 5.20 2.06 16.06
C ASN A 36 5.20 3.40 15.28
N PRO A 37 6.31 3.74 14.58
CA PRO A 37 6.33 4.95 13.80
C PRO A 37 5.33 4.86 12.64
N VAL A 38 4.59 5.94 12.41
CA VAL A 38 3.62 6.08 11.33
C VAL A 38 3.88 7.39 10.60
N LEU A 39 3.90 7.33 9.28
CA LEU A 39 3.94 8.50 8.41
C LEU A 39 2.60 8.59 7.68
N ARG A 40 1.85 9.68 7.89
CA ARG A 40 0.58 9.94 7.21
C ARG A 40 0.73 11.11 6.26
N VAL A 41 0.15 10.98 5.07
CA VAL A 41 0.07 12.06 4.08
C VAL A 41 -1.39 12.49 3.98
N GLY A 42 -1.66 13.77 4.24
CA GLY A 42 -2.98 14.37 4.16
C GLY A 42 -3.31 14.90 2.75
N GLU A 43 -4.55 15.35 2.57
CA GLU A 43 -5.12 15.78 1.27
C GLU A 43 -4.33 16.92 0.59
N ASN A 44 -3.68 17.80 1.38
CA ASN A 44 -2.92 18.94 0.87
C ASN A 44 -1.39 18.71 0.82
N GLY A 45 -0.93 17.46 0.96
CA GLY A 45 0.51 17.14 1.08
C GLY A 45 1.09 17.41 2.47
N GLU A 46 0.26 17.87 3.40
CA GLU A 46 0.62 17.94 4.83
C GLU A 46 0.96 16.54 5.33
N THR A 47 2.17 16.38 5.83
CA THR A 47 2.68 15.06 6.22
C THR A 47 2.98 15.05 7.70
N GLU A 48 2.49 14.05 8.40
CA GLU A 48 2.66 13.90 9.83
C GLU A 48 3.44 12.62 10.14
N PHE A 49 4.59 12.79 10.77
CA PHE A 49 5.35 11.71 11.39
C PHE A 49 4.97 11.60 12.86
N SER A 50 4.47 10.43 13.25
CA SER A 50 3.95 10.18 14.60
C SER A 50 4.37 8.82 15.13
N GLY A 51 4.28 8.63 16.44
CA GLY A 51 4.62 7.37 17.09
C GLY A 51 4.69 7.52 18.60
N MET A 52 5.29 6.53 19.26
CA MET A 52 5.58 6.58 20.70
C MET A 52 7.08 6.74 20.93
N LEU A 53 7.47 7.79 21.65
CA LEU A 53 8.83 7.96 22.15
C LEU A 53 8.92 7.33 23.54
N CYS A 54 9.78 6.34 23.68
CA CYS A 54 10.10 5.67 24.95
C CYS A 54 11.45 6.18 25.43
N GLY A 55 11.48 6.79 26.60
CA GLY A 55 12.70 7.33 27.21
C GLY A 55 13.00 6.67 28.55
N CYS A 56 14.27 6.39 28.80
CA CYS A 56 14.79 5.91 30.08
C CYS A 56 15.87 6.86 30.59
N VAL A 57 15.89 7.13 31.89
CA VAL A 57 16.90 7.93 32.58
C VAL A 57 17.47 7.14 33.75
N TYR A 58 18.79 7.12 33.87
CA TYR A 58 19.51 6.47 34.95
C TYR A 58 20.29 7.49 35.76
N GLY A 59 20.23 7.39 37.08
CA GLY A 59 20.89 8.37 37.93
C GLY A 59 20.87 8.02 39.40
N LYS A 60 21.03 9.06 40.21
CA LYS A 60 21.08 8.99 41.67
C LYS A 60 20.19 10.05 42.28
N ASN A 61 19.42 9.69 43.29
CA ASN A 61 18.56 10.60 44.01
C ASN A 61 19.33 11.38 45.11
N ALA A 62 18.64 12.29 45.81
CA ALA A 62 19.21 13.08 46.92
C ALA A 62 19.78 12.22 48.05
N ASP A 63 19.11 11.11 48.39
CA ASP A 63 19.53 10.15 49.43
C ASP A 63 20.75 9.29 49.01
N GLY A 64 21.20 9.42 47.77
CA GLY A 64 22.34 8.67 47.24
C GLY A 64 22.00 7.30 46.65
N SER A 65 20.72 6.95 46.59
CA SER A 65 20.24 5.69 45.97
C SER A 65 20.16 5.81 44.45
N PRO A 66 20.55 4.77 43.69
CA PRO A 66 20.39 4.76 42.24
C PRO A 66 18.92 4.64 41.85
N PHE A 67 18.54 5.21 40.70
CA PHE A 67 17.20 5.09 40.13
C PHE A 67 17.24 4.79 38.63
N CYS A 68 16.12 4.25 38.14
CA CYS A 68 15.77 4.16 36.72
C CYS A 68 14.33 4.70 36.57
N LEU A 69 14.15 5.70 35.71
CA LEU A 69 12.83 6.21 35.34
C LEU A 69 12.56 5.93 33.87
N GLU A 70 11.39 5.39 33.56
CA GLU A 70 10.91 5.19 32.20
C GLU A 70 9.63 5.98 31.97
N LYS A 71 9.52 6.60 30.80
CA LYS A 71 8.28 7.22 30.33
C LYS A 71 8.06 6.87 28.88
N GLN A 72 6.80 6.77 28.49
CA GLN A 72 6.40 6.66 27.09
C GLN A 72 5.42 7.80 26.78
N GLU A 73 5.65 8.50 25.68
CA GLU A 73 4.85 9.65 25.28
C GLU A 73 4.62 9.64 23.77
N ALA A 74 3.39 9.91 23.34
CA ALA A 74 3.08 10.04 21.94
C ALA A 74 3.70 11.32 21.39
N PHE A 75 4.32 11.26 20.21
CA PHE A 75 4.83 12.43 19.50
C PHE A 75 4.14 12.59 18.14
N ARG A 76 4.11 13.83 17.66
CA ARG A 76 3.69 14.20 16.30
C ARG A 76 4.59 15.32 15.79
N GLN A 77 5.10 15.17 14.58
CA GLN A 77 5.98 16.11 13.89
C GLN A 77 5.43 16.33 12.49
N ALA A 78 5.18 17.59 12.13
CA ALA A 78 4.86 17.93 10.75
C ALA A 78 6.13 17.86 9.90
N LEU A 79 6.07 17.16 8.77
CA LEU A 79 7.14 17.11 7.79
C LEU A 79 6.78 17.99 6.61
N SER A 80 7.71 18.86 6.21
CA SER A 80 7.62 19.56 4.94
C SER A 80 8.40 18.77 3.90
N SER A 81 7.70 18.10 2.98
CA SER A 81 8.28 17.57 1.76
C SER A 81 7.50 18.16 0.59
N SER A 82 8.21 18.64 -0.43
CA SER A 82 7.59 18.89 -1.72
C SER A 82 7.08 17.57 -2.30
N ASP A 83 6.01 17.65 -3.08
CA ASP A 83 5.47 16.59 -3.95
C ASP A 83 4.54 15.55 -3.31
N LEU A 84 4.18 15.65 -2.03
CA LEU A 84 3.26 14.69 -1.40
C LEU A 84 1.79 14.99 -1.75
N ASN A 85 1.00 13.94 -1.98
CA ASN A 85 -0.44 14.00 -2.23
C ASN A 85 -1.16 12.85 -1.52
N GLU A 86 -2.50 12.87 -1.50
CA GLU A 86 -3.35 11.86 -0.84
C GLU A 86 -3.10 10.41 -1.30
N ASN A 87 -2.53 10.22 -2.49
CA ASN A 87 -2.23 8.90 -3.07
C ASN A 87 -0.80 8.44 -2.75
N THR A 88 -0.01 9.20 -1.99
CA THR A 88 1.36 8.82 -1.66
C THR A 88 1.39 7.78 -0.52
N ALA A 89 1.94 6.61 -0.80
CA ALA A 89 2.34 5.63 0.20
C ALA A 89 3.83 5.74 0.53
N ALA A 90 4.17 5.59 1.80
CA ALA A 90 5.55 5.67 2.29
C ALA A 90 6.04 4.31 2.80
N GLN A 91 7.16 3.83 2.25
CA GLN A 91 7.92 2.73 2.82
C GLN A 91 9.16 3.32 3.49
N PHE A 92 9.21 3.30 4.83
CA PHE A 92 10.24 4.01 5.57
C PHE A 92 10.72 3.24 6.81
N ALA A 93 11.85 3.68 7.33
CA ALA A 93 12.40 3.31 8.63
C ALA A 93 12.74 4.57 9.43
N ALA A 94 12.53 4.52 10.74
CA ALA A 94 12.92 5.58 11.66
C ALA A 94 13.79 5.00 12.76
N LYS A 95 14.88 5.67 13.11
CA LYS A 95 15.80 5.23 14.17
C LYS A 95 16.32 6.41 14.98
N ILE A 96 16.42 6.21 16.29
CA ILE A 96 17.14 7.12 17.17
C ILE A 96 18.64 6.93 16.97
N THR A 97 19.35 8.00 16.58
CA THR A 97 20.80 7.99 16.36
C THR A 97 21.58 8.56 17.53
N SER A 98 20.98 9.49 18.29
CA SER A 98 21.52 9.97 19.56
C SER A 98 20.41 10.32 20.54
N ALA A 99 20.75 10.31 21.83
CA ALA A 99 19.89 10.78 22.91
C ALA A 99 20.75 11.51 23.93
N ASP A 100 20.42 12.77 24.19
CA ASP A 100 21.06 13.61 25.18
C ASP A 100 20.05 13.99 26.26
N PHE A 101 20.54 14.39 27.43
CA PHE A 101 19.68 14.81 28.54
C PHE A 101 20.09 16.15 29.15
N SER A 102 19.12 16.83 29.75
CA SER A 102 19.37 17.99 30.61
C SER A 102 18.43 17.96 31.82
N ILE A 103 18.94 18.37 32.99
CA ILE A 103 18.12 18.53 34.20
C ILE A 103 17.61 19.98 34.22
N LYS A 104 16.29 20.14 34.23
CA LYS A 104 15.61 21.44 34.28
C LYS A 104 15.57 22.00 35.70
N SER A 105 15.31 23.31 35.81
CA SER A 105 15.21 24.00 37.10
C SER A 105 14.07 23.50 37.99
N ASP A 106 13.07 22.86 37.41
CA ASP A 106 11.94 22.24 38.11
C ASP A 106 12.20 20.77 38.51
N GLY A 107 13.42 20.27 38.28
CA GLY A 107 13.82 18.90 38.59
C GLY A 107 13.45 17.86 37.54
N ALA A 108 12.74 18.23 36.47
CA ALA A 108 12.45 17.33 35.36
C ALA A 108 13.72 17.06 34.53
N VAL A 109 13.86 15.85 34.00
CA VAL A 109 14.89 15.49 33.03
C VAL A 109 14.29 15.56 31.63
N GLU A 110 14.78 16.49 30.80
CA GLU A 110 14.45 16.53 29.38
C GLU A 110 15.40 15.62 28.61
N ILE A 111 14.86 14.62 27.94
CA ILE A 111 15.58 13.87 26.90
C ILE A 111 15.36 14.58 25.57
N SER A 112 16.44 14.86 24.85
CA SER A 112 16.46 15.33 23.46
C SER A 112 17.08 14.25 22.59
N ALA A 113 16.28 13.60 21.75
CA ALA A 113 16.73 12.51 20.91
C ALA A 113 16.69 12.88 19.43
N ILE A 114 17.77 12.59 18.70
CA ILE A 114 17.85 12.78 17.25
C ILE A 114 17.32 11.50 16.58
N THR A 115 16.35 11.68 15.71
CA THR A 115 15.74 10.63 14.89
C THR A 115 16.10 10.85 13.45
N GLU A 116 16.62 9.81 12.80
CA GLU A 116 16.75 9.76 11.35
C GLU A 116 15.59 8.96 10.74
N LEU A 117 14.92 9.59 9.79
CA LEU A 117 13.82 9.04 9.01
C LEU A 117 14.30 8.85 7.56
N CYS A 118 14.35 7.61 7.10
CA CYS A 118 14.80 7.26 5.75
C CYS A 118 13.79 6.35 5.06
N GLY A 119 13.53 6.55 3.78
CA GLY A 119 12.58 5.71 3.06
C GLY A 119 12.40 6.10 1.60
N VAL A 120 11.39 5.48 1.00
CA VAL A 120 10.97 5.73 -0.38
C VAL A 120 9.46 5.99 -0.39
N LEU A 121 9.05 6.97 -1.18
CA LEU A 121 7.69 7.42 -1.38
C LEU A 121 7.22 7.03 -2.78
N HIS A 122 6.00 6.51 -2.88
CA HIS A 122 5.41 6.03 -4.13
C HIS A 122 3.97 6.52 -4.25
N ASP A 123 3.53 6.86 -5.46
CA ASP A 123 2.12 7.14 -5.72
C ASP A 123 1.39 5.82 -5.96
N VAL A 124 0.30 5.61 -5.24
CA VAL A 124 -0.55 4.43 -5.34
C VAL A 124 -1.82 4.80 -6.09
N VAL A 125 -2.08 4.11 -7.18
CA VAL A 125 -3.32 4.27 -7.95
C VAL A 125 -4.19 3.05 -7.70
N ALA A 126 -5.40 3.28 -7.19
CA ALA A 126 -6.40 2.23 -7.11
C ALA A 126 -6.87 1.86 -8.53
N ALA A 127 -6.89 0.57 -8.85
CA ALA A 127 -7.38 0.06 -10.12
C ALA A 127 -8.42 -1.04 -9.86
N GLU A 128 -9.56 -0.93 -10.54
CA GLU A 128 -10.54 -2.01 -10.58
C GLU A 128 -10.04 -3.11 -11.53
N THR A 129 -9.99 -4.33 -11.04
CA THR A 129 -9.51 -5.49 -11.81
C THR A 129 -10.50 -6.64 -11.68
N VAL A 130 -10.60 -7.45 -12.75
CA VAL A 130 -11.40 -8.68 -12.71
C VAL A 130 -10.59 -9.72 -11.95
N SER A 131 -11.06 -10.11 -10.76
CA SER A 131 -10.41 -11.13 -9.94
C SER A 131 -10.76 -12.56 -10.37
N GLU A 132 -11.96 -12.74 -10.93
CA GLU A 132 -12.47 -14.07 -11.31
C GLU A 132 -13.55 -13.95 -12.38
N VAL A 133 -13.58 -14.92 -13.30
CA VAL A 133 -14.66 -15.11 -14.27
C VAL A 133 -15.12 -16.56 -14.15
N THR A 134 -16.41 -16.76 -13.91
CA THR A 134 -17.03 -18.09 -13.84
C THR A 134 -18.03 -18.28 -14.97
N VAL A 135 -18.02 -19.47 -15.57
CA VAL A 135 -19.01 -19.85 -16.59
C VAL A 135 -20.29 -20.31 -15.90
N ARG A 136 -21.43 -19.81 -16.37
CA ARG A 136 -22.74 -20.26 -15.87
C ARG A 136 -23.17 -21.56 -16.53
N GLU A 137 -22.77 -22.68 -15.92
CA GLU A 137 -23.16 -24.02 -16.39
C GLU A 137 -24.61 -24.38 -16.02
N ASP A 138 -25.19 -23.72 -15.02
CA ASP A 138 -26.52 -24.01 -14.48
C ASP A 138 -27.68 -23.53 -15.36
N LYS A 139 -27.40 -22.67 -16.34
CA LYS A 139 -28.38 -22.11 -17.26
C LYS A 139 -27.82 -22.05 -18.67
N PRO A 140 -27.72 -23.20 -19.37
CA PRO A 140 -27.29 -23.20 -20.77
C PRO A 140 -28.25 -22.33 -21.60
N LYS A 141 -27.72 -21.68 -22.63
CA LYS A 141 -28.54 -20.95 -23.60
C LYS A 141 -29.47 -21.96 -24.27
N ALA A 142 -30.75 -21.62 -24.41
CA ALA A 142 -31.69 -22.42 -25.19
C ALA A 142 -31.23 -22.44 -26.66
N GLY A 143 -31.12 -23.64 -27.23
CA GLY A 143 -30.93 -23.81 -28.67
C GLY A 143 -32.10 -23.19 -29.44
N ASN A 144 -31.83 -22.65 -30.62
CA ASN A 144 -32.87 -22.11 -31.50
C ASN A 144 -33.15 -23.10 -32.64
N ASP A 145 -34.19 -23.93 -32.48
CA ASP A 145 -34.66 -24.92 -33.47
C ASP A 145 -35.59 -24.32 -34.54
N GLU A 146 -35.68 -22.98 -34.64
CA GLU A 146 -36.61 -22.31 -35.55
C GLU A 146 -36.27 -22.52 -37.04
N PHE A 147 -35.04 -22.94 -37.37
CA PHE A 147 -34.59 -23.11 -38.75
C PHE A 147 -33.80 -24.41 -38.92
N ALA A 148 -34.09 -25.15 -40.00
CA ALA A 148 -33.36 -26.37 -40.37
C ALA A 148 -31.94 -26.11 -40.92
N LEU A 149 -31.67 -24.87 -41.38
CA LEU A 149 -30.38 -24.44 -41.89
C LEU A 149 -30.24 -22.93 -41.71
N ARG A 150 -29.08 -22.47 -41.24
CA ARG A 150 -28.75 -21.06 -41.15
C ARG A 150 -27.44 -20.79 -41.90
N ILE A 151 -27.46 -19.82 -42.79
CA ILE A 151 -26.29 -19.43 -43.60
C ILE A 151 -25.95 -17.97 -43.26
N CYS A 152 -24.69 -17.72 -42.95
CA CYS A 152 -24.13 -16.40 -42.73
C CYS A 152 -23.21 -16.02 -43.89
N TYR A 153 -23.33 -14.79 -44.40
CA TYR A 153 -22.41 -14.25 -45.38
C TYR A 153 -21.33 -13.45 -44.66
N THR A 154 -20.07 -13.80 -44.88
CA THR A 154 -18.91 -13.21 -44.21
C THR A 154 -18.08 -12.37 -45.16
N ASP A 155 -17.42 -11.38 -44.59
CA ASP A 155 -16.37 -10.60 -45.24
C ASP A 155 -15.00 -10.96 -44.64
N GLU A 156 -13.93 -10.48 -45.27
CA GLU A 156 -12.55 -10.76 -44.86
C GLU A 156 -12.19 -10.30 -43.43
N LYS A 157 -13.10 -9.61 -42.72
CA LYS A 157 -12.93 -9.17 -41.34
C LYS A 157 -13.57 -10.11 -40.32
N SER A 158 -14.30 -11.12 -40.79
CA SER A 158 -15.00 -12.08 -39.96
C SER A 158 -14.10 -13.28 -39.65
N ASP A 159 -14.01 -13.64 -38.37
CA ASP A 159 -13.27 -14.82 -37.88
C ASP A 159 -14.24 -15.86 -37.29
N CYS A 160 -13.76 -17.11 -37.14
CA CYS A 160 -14.56 -18.22 -36.65
C CYS A 160 -15.15 -17.96 -35.24
N TRP A 161 -14.41 -17.29 -34.36
CA TRP A 161 -14.82 -17.00 -32.99
C TRP A 161 -15.97 -15.99 -32.93
N SER A 162 -15.86 -14.91 -33.70
CA SER A 162 -16.87 -13.87 -33.83
C SER A 162 -18.20 -14.44 -34.35
N ILE A 163 -18.14 -15.35 -35.33
CA ILE A 163 -19.31 -16.06 -35.86
C ILE A 163 -19.87 -17.04 -34.84
N ALA A 164 -19.04 -17.92 -34.28
CA ALA A 164 -19.47 -18.90 -33.28
C ALA A 164 -20.20 -18.21 -32.11
N LYS A 165 -19.65 -17.09 -31.61
CA LYS A 165 -20.25 -16.26 -30.58
C LYS A 165 -21.58 -15.63 -31.00
N ALA A 166 -21.67 -15.08 -32.21
CA ALA A 166 -22.89 -14.42 -32.70
C ALA A 166 -24.05 -15.41 -32.90
N TYR A 167 -23.72 -16.64 -33.30
CA TYR A 167 -24.69 -17.67 -33.63
C TYR A 167 -24.88 -18.73 -32.54
N ASN A 168 -24.24 -18.56 -31.37
CA ASN A 168 -24.30 -19.48 -30.23
C ASN A 168 -23.89 -20.92 -30.58
N THR A 169 -22.88 -21.07 -31.43
CA THR A 169 -22.26 -22.36 -31.73
C THR A 169 -20.82 -22.40 -31.22
N THR A 170 -20.12 -23.51 -31.42
CA THR A 170 -18.69 -23.64 -31.12
C THR A 170 -17.85 -23.39 -32.37
N VAL A 171 -16.66 -22.83 -32.20
CA VAL A 171 -15.68 -22.67 -33.30
C VAL A 171 -15.40 -24.01 -33.96
N LYS A 172 -15.26 -25.07 -33.16
CA LYS A 172 -15.02 -26.42 -33.66
C LYS A 172 -16.15 -26.90 -34.59
N ALA A 173 -17.40 -26.82 -34.15
CA ALA A 173 -18.53 -27.24 -34.98
C ALA A 173 -18.63 -26.39 -36.26
N LEU A 174 -18.36 -25.10 -36.17
CA LEU A 174 -18.34 -24.19 -37.31
C LEU A 174 -17.27 -24.59 -38.33
N MET A 175 -16.06 -24.93 -37.87
CA MET A 175 -14.96 -25.34 -38.72
C MET A 175 -15.22 -26.68 -39.41
N GLU A 176 -15.73 -27.66 -38.65
CA GLU A 176 -16.05 -29.01 -39.18
C GLU A 176 -17.13 -28.96 -40.26
N GLU A 177 -18.18 -28.16 -40.09
CA GLU A 177 -19.29 -28.06 -41.06
C GLU A 177 -18.88 -27.33 -42.36
N ASN A 178 -17.82 -26.51 -42.32
CA ASN A 178 -17.39 -25.67 -43.44
C ASN A 178 -16.03 -26.06 -44.03
N ASP A 179 -15.48 -27.23 -43.64
CA ASP A 179 -14.15 -27.70 -44.06
C ASP A 179 -13.01 -26.69 -43.81
N ILE A 180 -13.09 -25.92 -42.72
CA ILE A 180 -12.08 -24.93 -42.34
C ILE A 180 -11.00 -25.61 -41.49
N THR A 181 -9.76 -25.63 -42.00
CA THR A 181 -8.63 -26.26 -41.28
C THR A 181 -7.85 -25.30 -40.38
N ASP A 182 -7.95 -23.99 -40.63
CA ASP A 182 -7.25 -22.95 -39.90
C ASP A 182 -8.26 -21.97 -39.28
N GLU A 183 -8.34 -21.94 -37.95
CA GLU A 183 -9.24 -21.06 -37.18
C GLU A 183 -8.99 -19.58 -37.47
N GLN A 184 -7.74 -19.22 -37.79
CA GLN A 184 -7.30 -17.83 -38.03
C GLN A 184 -7.42 -17.41 -39.49
N ALA A 185 -7.84 -18.31 -40.38
CA ALA A 185 -8.06 -17.97 -41.78
C ALA A 185 -9.19 -16.93 -41.91
N ALA A 186 -8.98 -15.95 -42.79
CA ALA A 186 -10.03 -15.00 -43.13
C ALA A 186 -11.21 -15.74 -43.78
N LEU A 187 -12.40 -15.53 -43.24
CA LEU A 187 -13.61 -16.15 -43.77
C LEU A 187 -14.18 -15.29 -44.88
N SER A 188 -14.37 -15.85 -46.07
CA SER A 188 -14.96 -15.11 -47.20
C SER A 188 -16.06 -15.94 -47.85
N GLY A 189 -17.24 -15.34 -48.01
CA GLY A 189 -18.36 -15.97 -48.69
C GLY A 189 -19.41 -16.54 -47.74
N MET A 190 -20.00 -17.68 -48.11
CA MET A 190 -21.09 -18.29 -47.35
C MET A 190 -20.53 -19.27 -46.31
N ILE A 191 -20.93 -19.08 -45.05
CA ILE A 191 -20.63 -19.98 -43.94
C ILE A 191 -21.94 -20.61 -43.45
N ILE A 192 -21.95 -21.94 -43.40
CA ILE A 192 -23.02 -22.73 -42.81
C ILE A 192 -22.89 -22.66 -41.29
N ILE A 193 -23.95 -22.25 -40.61
CA ILE A 193 -24.01 -22.19 -39.16
C ILE A 193 -24.59 -23.51 -38.64
N PRO A 194 -23.80 -24.33 -37.93
CA PRO A 194 -24.29 -25.60 -37.41
C PRO A 194 -25.31 -25.38 -36.28
N THR A 195 -26.40 -26.13 -36.32
CA THR A 195 -27.40 -26.24 -35.26
C THR A 195 -26.94 -27.27 -34.24
N VAL A 196 -26.28 -26.80 -33.19
CA VAL A 196 -25.79 -27.59 -32.04
C VAL A 196 -26.44 -27.13 -30.74
#